data_AF-A0A920G9G1-F1
#
_entry.id   AF-A0A920G9G1-F1
#
_cell.length_a   1.000
_cell.length_b   1.000
_cell.length_c   1.000
_cell.angle_alpha   90.00
_cell.angle_beta   90.00
_cell.angle_gamma   90.00
#
_symmetry.space_group_name_H-M   'P 1'
#
loop_
_entity.id
_entity.type
_entity.pdbx_description
1 polymer ?
#
loop_
_entity_poly.entity_id
_entity_poly.type
_entity_poly.pdbx_seq_one_letter_code
_entity_poly.pdbx_strand_id
1 'polypeptide(L)'
;MIEGGDGELDTNNDGVIDSNDAGFEDVDGDGMDDASEITTEPDTDSDGTPDYLDIDSDNDGIFDVEEGGDSDLDTNNDGVIDSNDEGFTDIDGDGMDDDAESTDVPDL
;
A
#
# COMPACT_ATOMS: atom_id res chain seq x y z
N MET A 1 -10.36 10.95 14.94
CA MET A 1 -9.83 9.63 14.54
C MET A 1 -8.37 9.90 14.25
N ILE A 2 -7.46 9.03 14.68
CA ILE A 2 -6.03 9.21 14.41
C ILE A 2 -5.78 8.32 13.20
N GLU A 3 -5.73 8.91 12.01
CA GLU A 3 -5.27 8.19 10.82
C GLU A 3 -3.75 8.11 10.82
N GLY A 4 -3.23 7.01 10.25
CA GLY A 4 -1.81 6.71 10.19
C GLY A 4 -1.10 7.62 9.18
N GLY A 5 0.20 7.79 9.39
CA GLY A 5 0.98 8.87 8.75
C GLY A 5 0.81 10.18 9.52
N ASP A 6 1.44 11.28 9.18
CA ASP A 6 0.84 12.56 8.78
C ASP A 6 -0.26 13.29 9.59
N GLY A 7 -0.95 12.67 10.56
CA GLY A 7 -2.10 13.26 11.25
C GLY A 7 -1.82 14.51 12.10
N GLU A 8 -0.55 14.93 12.26
CA GLU A 8 -0.20 16.23 12.83
C GLU A 8 -0.34 17.39 11.83
N LEU A 9 -0.37 17.10 10.52
CA LEU A 9 -0.54 18.07 9.43
C LEU A 9 -2.02 18.35 9.12
N ASP A 10 -2.91 17.38 9.35
CA ASP A 10 -4.38 17.57 9.35
C ASP A 10 -4.84 18.29 10.64
N THR A 11 -4.58 19.59 10.68
CA THR A 11 -4.91 20.46 11.82
C THR A 11 -6.40 20.75 11.95
N ASN A 12 -7.17 20.58 10.87
CA ASN A 12 -8.59 20.90 10.83
C ASN A 12 -9.48 19.65 11.08
N ASN A 13 -8.89 18.46 11.04
CA ASN A 13 -9.49 17.15 11.26
C ASN A 13 -10.65 16.81 10.31
N ASP A 14 -10.55 17.21 9.05
CA ASP A 14 -11.48 16.79 7.98
C ASP A 14 -11.02 15.53 7.23
N GLY A 15 -9.83 15.02 7.56
CA GLY A 15 -9.25 13.80 6.98
C GLY A 15 -8.53 14.02 5.67
N VAL A 16 -8.26 15.27 5.27
CA VAL A 16 -7.46 15.58 4.09
C VAL A 16 -6.49 16.71 4.44
N ILE A 17 -5.20 16.52 4.16
CA ILE A 17 -4.22 17.60 4.28
C ILE A 17 -4.41 18.54 3.08
N ASP A 18 -4.87 19.76 3.32
CA ASP A 18 -5.09 20.73 2.26
C ASP A 18 -4.81 22.18 2.69
N SER A 19 -5.09 23.13 1.79
CA SER A 19 -4.87 24.57 2.04
C SER A 19 -5.68 25.16 3.22
N ASN A 20 -6.62 24.41 3.79
CA ASN A 20 -7.36 24.76 4.99
C ASN A 20 -6.61 24.33 6.28
N ASP A 21 -5.49 23.61 6.16
CA ASP A 21 -4.62 23.25 7.25
C ASP A 21 -3.55 24.30 7.57
N ALA A 22 -3.31 24.47 8.86
CA ALA A 22 -2.34 25.39 9.39
C ALA A 22 -0.93 24.81 9.26
N GLY A 23 -0.20 25.28 8.24
CA GLY A 23 1.16 24.81 7.96
C GLY A 23 1.31 24.17 6.59
N PHE A 24 0.21 24.05 5.82
CA PHE A 24 0.23 23.57 4.45
C PHE A 24 1.18 24.39 3.57
N GLU A 25 2.23 23.76 3.07
CA GLU A 25 3.16 24.26 2.05
C GLU A 25 3.15 23.28 0.88
N ASP A 26 2.71 23.72 -0.30
CA ASP A 26 2.73 22.96 -1.56
C ASP A 26 3.53 23.80 -2.55
N VAL A 27 4.85 23.58 -2.59
CA VAL A 27 5.78 24.43 -3.34
C VAL A 27 5.79 24.08 -4.82
N ASP A 28 5.55 22.82 -5.18
CA ASP A 28 5.60 22.35 -6.56
C ASP A 28 4.23 22.24 -7.24
N GLY A 29 3.15 22.38 -6.48
CA GLY A 29 1.77 22.51 -6.95
C GLY A 29 1.13 21.18 -7.34
N ASP A 30 1.60 20.07 -6.80
CA ASP A 30 1.11 18.73 -7.14
C ASP A 30 -0.14 18.32 -6.31
N GLY A 31 -0.43 19.08 -5.24
CA GLY A 31 -1.60 18.90 -4.38
C GLY A 31 -1.33 18.10 -3.11
N MET A 32 -0.08 17.70 -2.84
CA MET A 32 0.37 17.21 -1.54
C MET A 32 1.04 18.34 -0.74
N ASP A 33 1.13 18.14 0.58
CA ASP A 33 1.92 19.02 1.45
C ASP A 33 3.39 18.61 1.41
N ASP A 34 4.31 19.54 1.23
CA ASP A 34 5.76 19.34 1.20
C ASP A 34 6.28 18.61 2.45
N ALA A 35 5.62 18.75 3.61
CA ALA A 35 6.01 18.03 4.82
C ALA A 35 5.48 16.59 4.86
N SER A 36 4.38 16.30 4.16
CA SER A 36 3.91 14.93 3.88
C SER A 36 4.76 14.24 2.82
N GLU A 37 5.32 14.94 1.83
CA GLU A 37 6.25 14.36 0.84
C GLU A 37 7.51 13.72 1.47
N ILE A 38 7.82 14.05 2.74
CA ILE A 38 8.96 13.47 3.46
C ILE A 38 8.62 12.08 4.01
N THR A 39 7.35 11.68 4.01
CA THR A 39 7.00 10.28 4.27
C THR A 39 7.41 9.46 3.07
N THR A 40 8.65 9.00 3.10
CA THR A 40 9.10 7.90 2.25
C THR A 40 8.14 6.76 2.46
N GLU A 41 7.53 6.30 1.37
CA GLU A 41 6.87 5.01 1.36
C GLU A 41 7.86 3.96 1.89
N PRO A 42 7.40 3.03 2.74
CA PRO A 42 8.27 1.99 3.25
C PRO A 42 8.87 1.21 2.07
N ASP A 43 10.19 1.02 2.14
CA ASP A 43 11.06 0.33 1.18
C ASP A 43 12.03 -0.47 2.07
N THR A 44 11.56 -1.65 2.48
CA THR A 44 12.11 -2.46 3.58
C THR A 44 13.45 -3.09 3.18
N ASP A 45 13.60 -3.48 1.91
CA ASP A 45 14.85 -4.01 1.36
C ASP A 45 15.78 -2.94 0.75
N SER A 46 15.28 -1.70 0.59
CA SER A 46 15.99 -0.56 0.03
C SER A 46 16.44 -0.75 -1.42
N ASP A 47 15.69 -1.53 -2.21
CA ASP A 47 15.97 -1.76 -3.64
C ASP A 47 15.46 -0.62 -4.56
N GLY A 48 14.64 0.27 -3.99
CA GLY A 48 14.04 1.42 -4.67
C GLY A 48 12.65 1.17 -5.21
N THR A 49 12.08 0.00 -4.94
CA THR A 49 10.66 -0.33 -5.11
C THR A 49 9.99 -0.18 -3.75
N PRO A 50 8.99 0.68 -3.59
CA PRO A 50 8.22 0.74 -2.35
C PRO A 50 7.56 -0.61 -2.05
N ASP A 51 7.46 -0.99 -0.77
CA ASP A 51 6.92 -2.28 -0.31
C ASP A 51 5.54 -2.59 -0.93
N TYR A 52 4.67 -1.58 -1.07
CA TYR A 52 3.35 -1.77 -1.70
C TYR A 52 3.38 -2.10 -3.21
N LEU A 53 4.55 -1.99 -3.86
CA LEU A 53 4.80 -2.36 -5.25
C LEU A 53 5.84 -3.48 -5.38
N ASP A 54 6.49 -3.87 -4.30
CA ASP A 54 7.35 -5.02 -4.26
C ASP A 54 6.49 -6.29 -4.14
N ILE A 55 7.02 -7.41 -4.62
CA ILE A 55 6.42 -8.74 -4.46
C ILE A 55 7.12 -9.55 -3.36
N ASP A 56 8.28 -9.08 -2.89
CA ASP A 56 9.15 -9.67 -1.86
C ASP A 56 9.81 -8.51 -1.09
N SER A 57 8.98 -7.77 -0.33
CA SER A 57 9.30 -6.47 0.28
C SER A 57 10.52 -6.49 1.19
N ASP A 58 10.87 -7.64 1.77
CA ASP A 58 12.04 -7.80 2.64
C ASP A 58 13.20 -8.62 1.99
N ASN A 59 12.98 -9.11 0.77
CA ASN A 59 13.91 -9.87 -0.06
C ASN A 59 14.46 -11.12 0.65
N ASP A 60 13.64 -11.75 1.51
CA ASP A 60 14.00 -12.97 2.22
C ASP A 60 13.75 -14.24 1.38
N GLY A 61 13.06 -14.09 0.25
CA GLY A 61 12.74 -15.13 -0.72
C GLY A 61 11.40 -15.81 -0.49
N ILE A 62 10.56 -15.25 0.37
CA ILE A 62 9.12 -15.53 0.50
C ILE A 62 8.39 -14.33 -0.09
N PHE A 63 7.40 -14.56 -0.95
CA PHE A 63 6.65 -13.46 -1.54
C PHE A 63 5.65 -12.87 -0.54
N ASP A 64 5.34 -11.58 -0.68
CA ASP A 64 4.40 -10.85 0.18
C ASP A 64 3.01 -11.51 0.17
N VAL A 65 2.62 -12.17 -0.94
CA VAL A 65 1.39 -12.96 -1.02
C VAL A 65 1.39 -14.16 -0.04
N GLU A 66 2.56 -14.77 0.19
CA GLU A 66 2.71 -15.86 1.15
C GLU A 66 2.80 -15.35 2.59
N GLU A 67 3.46 -14.21 2.82
CA GLU A 67 3.57 -13.58 4.13
C GLU A 67 2.25 -12.96 4.61
N GLY A 68 1.50 -12.37 3.67
CA GLY A 68 0.12 -11.91 3.83
C GLY A 68 -0.88 -13.05 4.01
N GLY A 69 -0.46 -14.32 3.93
CA GLY A 69 -1.32 -15.46 4.20
C GLY A 69 -2.29 -15.82 3.07
N ASP A 70 -2.08 -15.25 1.88
CA ASP A 70 -2.86 -15.49 0.66
C ASP A 70 -2.16 -16.46 -0.31
N SER A 71 -1.15 -17.19 0.18
CA SER A 71 -0.44 -18.24 -0.57
C SER A 71 -1.37 -19.29 -1.21
N ASP A 72 -2.54 -19.54 -0.60
CA ASP A 72 -3.52 -20.49 -1.14
C ASP A 72 -4.19 -19.98 -2.44
N LEU A 73 -4.12 -18.66 -2.72
CA LEU A 73 -4.66 -18.01 -3.92
C LEU A 73 -3.62 -17.93 -5.07
N ASP A 74 -2.32 -17.84 -4.76
CA ASP A 74 -1.23 -18.00 -5.73
C ASP A 74 -0.98 -19.48 -6.04
N THR A 75 -1.89 -20.07 -6.82
CA THR A 75 -1.82 -21.48 -7.21
C THR A 75 -0.67 -21.83 -8.15
N ASN A 76 -0.10 -20.82 -8.81
CA ASN A 76 0.94 -20.98 -9.81
C ASN A 76 2.36 -20.71 -9.23
N ASN A 77 2.42 -20.15 -8.02
CA ASN A 77 3.61 -19.90 -7.22
C ASN A 77 4.57 -18.88 -7.87
N ASP A 78 4.05 -17.88 -8.56
CA ASP A 78 4.84 -16.80 -9.17
C ASP A 78 4.88 -15.50 -8.35
N GLY A 79 4.25 -15.50 -7.17
CA GLY A 79 4.27 -14.39 -6.22
C GLY A 79 3.19 -13.34 -6.47
N VAL A 80 2.30 -13.55 -7.44
CA VAL A 80 1.24 -12.61 -7.80
C VAL A 80 -0.07 -13.34 -7.99
N ILE A 81 -1.12 -12.92 -7.29
CA ILE A 81 -2.47 -13.43 -7.53
C ILE A 81 -3.01 -12.78 -8.80
N ASP A 82 -3.10 -13.54 -9.89
CA ASP A 82 -3.59 -13.02 -11.17
C ASP A 82 -4.46 -14.01 -11.96
N SER A 83 -4.87 -13.59 -13.16
CA SER A 83 -5.72 -14.41 -14.04
C SER A 83 -5.13 -15.76 -14.50
N ASN A 84 -3.85 -16.02 -14.22
CA ASN A 84 -3.19 -17.29 -14.45
C ASN A 84 -3.39 -18.27 -13.28
N ASP A 85 -3.93 -17.82 -12.15
CA ASP A 85 -4.26 -18.66 -11.00
C ASP A 85 -5.61 -19.38 -11.12
N GLU A 86 -5.64 -20.62 -10.64
CA GLU A 86 -6.87 -21.41 -10.54
C GLU A 86 -7.74 -20.89 -9.39
N GLY A 87 -8.80 -20.17 -9.74
CA GLY A 87 -9.72 -19.62 -8.75
C GLY A 87 -9.81 -18.11 -8.79
N PHE A 88 -8.96 -17.45 -9.59
CA PHE A 88 -8.93 -16.00 -9.68
C PHE A 88 -10.30 -15.40 -9.99
N THR A 89 -10.79 -14.55 -9.10
CA THR A 89 -12.08 -13.88 -9.21
C THR A 89 -11.92 -12.40 -8.93
N ASP A 90 -12.05 -11.57 -9.96
CA ASP A 90 -12.03 -10.10 -9.88
C ASP A 90 -13.37 -9.58 -10.42
N ILE A 91 -14.35 -9.37 -9.52
CA ILE A 91 -15.72 -9.01 -9.91
C ILE A 91 -15.83 -7.53 -10.27
N ASP A 92 -15.09 -6.66 -9.61
CA ASP A 92 -15.21 -5.21 -9.77
C ASP A 92 -14.14 -4.59 -10.70
N GLY A 93 -13.16 -5.38 -11.11
CA GLY A 93 -12.18 -5.07 -12.15
C GLY A 93 -11.07 -4.16 -11.65
N ASP A 94 -10.77 -4.16 -10.36
CA ASP A 94 -9.77 -3.29 -9.76
C ASP A 94 -8.35 -3.89 -9.78
N GLY A 95 -8.25 -5.18 -10.11
CA GLY A 95 -6.99 -5.91 -10.26
C GLY A 95 -6.58 -6.72 -9.03
N MET A 96 -7.34 -6.69 -7.93
CA MET A 96 -7.21 -7.65 -6.83
C MET A 96 -8.17 -8.83 -6.99
N ASP A 97 -7.86 -9.93 -6.31
CA ASP A 97 -8.78 -11.05 -6.18
C ASP A 97 -9.78 -10.77 -5.04
N ASP A 98 -11.07 -10.98 -5.30
CA ASP A 98 -12.17 -10.81 -4.35
C ASP A 98 -11.95 -11.60 -3.04
N ASP A 99 -11.30 -12.77 -3.10
CA ASP A 99 -10.99 -13.58 -1.91
C ASP A 99 -9.83 -13.00 -1.09
N ALA A 100 -8.88 -12.30 -1.73
CA ALA A 100 -7.78 -11.57 -1.08
C ALA A 100 -8.27 -10.24 -0.46
N GLU A 101 -9.32 -9.61 -0.99
CA GLU A 101 -9.86 -8.39 -0.36
C GLU A 101 -10.39 -8.61 1.07
N SER A 102 -10.71 -9.86 1.42
CA SER A 102 -11.21 -10.21 2.75
C SER A 102 -10.10 -10.48 3.77
N THR A 103 -8.83 -10.48 3.37
CA THR A 103 -7.70 -10.81 4.25
C THR A 103 -7.06 -9.52 4.80
N ASP A 104 -7.56 -9.09 5.96
CA ASP A 104 -6.87 -8.06 6.76
C ASP A 104 -5.61 -8.70 7.38
N VAL A 105 -4.45 -8.62 6.73
CA VAL A 105 -3.21 -9.21 7.25
C VAL A 105 -2.11 -8.16 7.39
N PRO A 106 -1.50 -8.02 8.59
CA PRO A 106 -0.36 -7.14 8.75
C PRO A 106 0.89 -7.78 8.15
N ASP A 107 1.50 -7.06 7.23
CA ASP A 107 2.85 -7.29 6.71
C ASP A 107 3.91 -7.31 7.84
N LEU A 108 4.96 -8.13 7.71
CA LEU A 108 5.85 -8.56 8.81
C LEU A 108 7.26 -7.96 8.82
#